data_AF-A0A2D6CL64-F1
#
_entry.id   AF-A0A2D6CL64-F1
#
_cell.length_a   1.000
_cell.length_b   1.000
_cell.length_c   1.000
_cell.angle_alpha   90.00
_cell.angle_beta   90.00
_cell.angle_gamma   90.00
#
_symmetry.space_group_name_H-M   'P 1'
#
loop_
_entity.id
_entity.type
_entity.pdbx_description
1 polymer ?
#
loop_
_entity_poly.entity_id
_entity_poly.type
_entity_poly.pdbx_seq_one_letter_code
_entity_poly.pdbx_strand_id
1 'polypeptide(L)'
;MKQQGFTLIELMIVVAIIGILAAIAIPQYQNYVARTQVAEAFNLFGTIKTAIGVYYNTEGKFPTSNVKAGAPENVSGKYVDSIETGAKGVVAITLKEEHLGVHDAIAGTSFKMTPSASGGSINWTCNPTTIDIKYLPGTCEEEKHCYNVTDAGTVEVPCED
;
A
#
# COMPACT_ATOMS: atom_id res chain seq x y z
N MET A 1 43.61 -41.09 4.72
CA MET A 1 43.07 -39.79 5.16
C MET A 1 41.79 -40.08 5.93
N LYS A 2 41.70 -39.74 7.22
CA LYS A 2 40.47 -39.95 8.00
C LYS A 2 39.49 -38.84 7.61
N GLN A 3 38.40 -39.18 6.93
CA GLN A 3 37.25 -38.27 6.81
C GLN A 3 36.68 -38.07 8.22
N GLN A 4 36.81 -36.86 8.75
CA GLN A 4 36.02 -36.42 9.89
C GLN A 4 34.60 -36.17 9.37
N GLY A 5 33.70 -37.12 9.62
CA GLY A 5 32.28 -36.96 9.31
C GLY A 5 31.62 -35.99 10.29
N PHE A 6 30.67 -35.19 9.81
CA PHE A 6 29.78 -34.37 10.64
C PHE A 6 29.00 -35.26 11.61
N THR A 7 28.88 -34.84 12.88
CA THR A 7 28.10 -35.60 13.86
C THR A 7 26.60 -35.34 13.67
N LEU A 8 25.77 -36.35 13.97
CA LEU A 8 24.30 -36.18 13.97
C LEU A 8 23.85 -35.08 14.95
N ILE A 9 24.58 -34.90 16.06
CA ILE A 9 24.25 -33.88 17.05
C ILE A 9 24.54 -32.47 16.54
N GLU A 10 25.63 -32.25 15.81
CA GLU A 10 25.92 -30.96 15.17
C GLU A 10 24.83 -30.61 14.16
N LEU A 11 24.38 -31.59 13.37
CA LEU A 11 23.33 -31.37 12.38
C LEU A 11 21.98 -31.02 13.04
N MET A 12 21.64 -31.66 14.17
CA MET A 12 20.42 -31.34 14.92
C MET A 12 20.42 -29.92 15.50
N ILE A 13 21.55 -29.45 16.02
CA ILE A 13 21.66 -28.07 16.54
C ILE A 13 21.50 -27.05 15.40
N VAL A 14 22.11 -27.31 14.25
CA VAL A 14 21.97 -26.43 13.07
C VAL A 14 20.52 -26.34 12.62
N VAL A 15 19.81 -27.47 12.54
CA VAL A 15 18.39 -27.49 12.17
C VAL A 15 17.53 -26.74 13.19
N ALA A 16 17.84 -26.87 14.49
CA ALA A 16 17.13 -26.15 15.55
C ALA A 16 17.29 -24.62 15.41
N ILE A 17 18.50 -24.13 15.15
CA ILE A 17 18.77 -22.70 14.95
C ILE A 17 18.07 -22.18 13.69
N ILE A 18 18.16 -22.92 12.57
CA ILE A 18 17.48 -22.55 11.32
C ILE A 18 15.95 -22.50 11.53
N GLY A 19 15.39 -23.43 12.30
CA GLY A 19 13.97 -23.45 12.63
C GLY A 19 13.49 -22.19 13.34
N ILE A 20 14.26 -21.71 14.33
CA ILE A 20 13.93 -20.47 15.06
C ILE A 20 14.01 -19.25 14.14
N LEU A 21 15.07 -19.15 13.33
CA LEU A 21 15.24 -18.03 12.39
C LEU A 21 14.13 -18.01 11.34
N ALA A 22 13.75 -19.18 10.81
CA ALA A 22 12.69 -19.30 9.82
C ALA A 22 11.32 -18.87 10.38
N ALA A 23 11.01 -19.21 11.64
CA ALA A 23 9.74 -18.85 12.28
C ALA A 23 9.52 -17.33 12.36
N ILE A 24 10.60 -16.55 12.53
CA ILE A 24 10.53 -15.07 12.58
C ILE A 24 10.61 -14.47 11.17
N ALA A 25 11.48 -15.01 10.32
CA ALA A 25 11.76 -14.44 9.01
C ALA A 25 10.60 -14.62 8.01
N ILE A 26 9.91 -15.76 8.03
CA ILE A 26 8.83 -16.06 7.09
C ILE A 26 7.69 -15.04 7.15
N PRO A 27 7.04 -14.76 8.30
CA PRO A 27 5.93 -13.81 8.34
C PRO A 27 6.35 -12.39 7.95
N GLN A 28 7.57 -11.97 8.30
CA GLN A 28 8.09 -10.67 7.90
C GLN A 28 8.32 -10.58 6.39
N TYR A 29 8.87 -11.63 5.78
CA TYR A 29 9.08 -11.71 4.35
C TYR A 29 7.76 -11.71 3.57
N GLN A 30 6.74 -12.43 4.05
CA GLN A 30 5.40 -12.42 3.46
C GLN A 30 4.81 -11.00 3.45
N ASN A 31 4.88 -10.29 4.57
CA ASN A 31 4.44 -8.89 4.64
C ASN A 31 5.21 -7.97 3.68
N TYR A 32 6.51 -8.18 3.53
CA TYR A 32 7.33 -7.42 2.57
C TYR A 32 6.89 -7.67 1.12
N VAL A 33 6.61 -8.92 0.75
CA VAL A 33 6.10 -9.29 -0.57
C VAL A 33 4.75 -8.62 -0.83
N ALA A 34 3.81 -8.69 0.11
CA ALA A 34 2.52 -8.02 -0.01
C ALA A 34 2.67 -6.50 -0.24
N ARG A 35 3.49 -5.82 0.57
CA ARG A 35 3.77 -4.37 0.40
C ARG A 35 4.41 -4.05 -0.96
N THR A 36 5.26 -4.94 -1.47
CA THR A 36 5.89 -4.78 -2.79
C THR A 36 4.87 -4.89 -3.93
N GLN A 37 3.88 -5.78 -3.80
CA GLN A 37 2.79 -5.87 -4.76
C GLN A 37 1.90 -4.62 -4.73
N VAL A 38 1.60 -4.09 -3.54
CA VAL A 38 0.89 -2.81 -3.38
C VAL A 38 1.68 -1.64 -4.01
N ALA A 39 3.01 -1.63 -3.90
CA ALA A 39 3.84 -0.59 -4.49
C ALA A 39 3.71 -0.49 -6.03
N GLU A 40 3.43 -1.61 -6.72
CA GLU A 40 3.10 -1.58 -8.16
C GLU A 40 1.86 -0.72 -8.41
N ALA A 41 0.84 -0.84 -7.55
CA ALA A 41 -0.39 -0.08 -7.67
C ALA A 41 -0.15 1.43 -7.58
N PHE A 42 0.77 1.87 -6.71
CA PHE A 42 1.18 3.27 -6.61
C PHE A 42 1.92 3.76 -7.86
N ASN A 43 2.73 2.90 -8.48
CA ASN A 43 3.41 3.24 -9.74
C ASN A 43 2.40 3.47 -10.87
N LEU A 44 1.41 2.57 -11.03
CA LEU A 44 0.34 2.73 -12.03
C LEU A 44 -0.55 3.93 -11.71
N PHE A 45 -0.86 4.15 -10.44
CA PHE A 45 -1.59 5.33 -9.99
C PHE A 45 -0.88 6.64 -10.33
N GLY A 46 0.46 6.68 -10.35
CA GLY A 46 1.23 7.86 -10.73
C GLY A 46 0.86 8.43 -12.11
N THR A 47 0.54 7.57 -13.07
CA THR A 47 0.06 7.98 -14.40
C THR A 47 -1.30 8.66 -14.32
N ILE A 48 -2.23 8.09 -13.54
CA ILE A 48 -3.59 8.62 -13.35
C ILE A 48 -3.57 9.93 -12.56
N LYS A 49 -2.77 9.99 -11.49
CA LYS A 49 -2.53 11.20 -10.71
C LYS A 49 -2.06 12.36 -11.59
N THR A 50 -1.14 12.10 -12.53
CA THR A 50 -0.64 13.12 -13.46
C THR A 50 -1.74 13.59 -14.42
N ALA A 51 -2.50 12.66 -15.01
CA ALA A 51 -3.62 12.96 -15.91
C ALA A 51 -4.72 13.80 -15.21
N ILE A 52 -5.09 13.41 -13.98
CA ILE A 52 -6.00 14.17 -13.12
C ILE A 52 -5.46 15.58 -12.83
N GLY A 53 -4.17 15.69 -12.55
CA GLY A 53 -3.51 16.98 -12.32
C GLY A 53 -3.58 17.91 -13.54
N VAL A 54 -3.32 17.39 -14.73
CA VAL A 54 -3.45 18.17 -15.97
C VAL A 54 -4.91 18.60 -16.17
N TYR A 55 -5.87 17.68 -16.04
CA TYR A 55 -7.29 17.98 -16.19
C TYR A 55 -7.78 19.05 -15.20
N TYR A 56 -7.37 18.97 -13.94
CA TYR A 56 -7.73 19.96 -12.92
C TYR A 56 -7.18 21.35 -13.27
N ASN A 57 -5.95 21.44 -13.79
CA ASN A 57 -5.35 22.72 -14.19
C ASN A 57 -6.06 23.35 -15.41
N THR A 58 -6.63 22.55 -16.32
CA THR A 58 -7.32 23.07 -17.50
C THR A 58 -8.80 23.39 -17.24
N GLU A 59 -9.48 22.55 -16.46
CA GLU A 59 -10.94 22.60 -16.29
C GLU A 59 -11.38 23.18 -14.93
N GLY A 60 -10.46 23.34 -13.98
CA GLY A 60 -10.74 23.84 -12.63
C GLY A 60 -11.58 22.89 -11.77
N LYS A 61 -11.79 21.64 -12.21
CA LYS A 61 -12.59 20.61 -11.52
C LYS A 61 -11.94 19.24 -11.70
N PHE A 62 -12.20 18.33 -10.77
CA PHE A 62 -11.71 16.96 -10.90
C PHE A 62 -12.51 16.15 -11.93
N PRO A 63 -11.86 15.25 -12.68
CA PRO A 63 -12.54 14.38 -13.63
C PRO A 63 -13.40 13.33 -12.92
N THR A 64 -14.33 12.74 -13.67
CA THR A 64 -15.24 11.69 -13.16
C THR A 64 -14.97 10.31 -13.73
N SER A 65 -13.92 10.18 -14.56
CA SER A 65 -13.49 8.93 -15.20
C SER A 65 -12.06 9.08 -15.70
N ASN A 66 -11.37 7.95 -15.92
CA ASN A 66 -10.02 7.94 -16.49
C ASN A 66 -9.99 8.60 -17.88
N VAL A 67 -10.97 8.30 -18.72
CA VAL A 67 -11.09 8.86 -20.08
C VAL A 67 -11.20 10.38 -20.04
N LYS A 68 -11.99 10.93 -19.11
CA LYS A 68 -12.08 12.39 -18.95
C LYS A 68 -10.76 13.01 -18.49
N ALA A 69 -10.02 12.31 -17.64
CA ALA A 69 -8.68 12.73 -17.23
C ALA A 69 -7.65 12.68 -18.38
N GLY A 70 -7.97 12.05 -19.53
CA GLY A 70 -7.02 11.80 -20.62
C GLY A 70 -6.15 10.57 -20.38
N ALA A 71 -6.57 9.67 -19.50
CA ALA A 71 -5.90 8.41 -19.21
C ALA A 71 -6.62 7.21 -19.87
N PRO A 72 -5.94 6.06 -20.03
CA PRO A 72 -6.57 4.83 -20.51
C PRO A 72 -7.79 4.47 -19.67
N GLU A 73 -8.87 4.02 -20.31
CA GLU A 73 -10.10 3.61 -19.63
C GLU A 73 -9.82 2.49 -18.63
N ASN A 74 -9.17 1.43 -19.11
CA ASN A 74 -8.80 0.27 -18.31
C ASN A 74 -7.31 0.33 -17.97
N VAL A 75 -7.01 0.30 -16.67
CA VAL A 75 -5.65 0.33 -16.15
C VAL A 75 -5.49 -0.87 -15.23
N SER A 76 -4.68 -1.83 -15.67
CA SER A 76 -4.37 -3.05 -14.93
C SER A 76 -2.87 -3.31 -14.98
N GLY A 77 -2.38 -4.05 -14.00
CA GLY A 77 -0.96 -4.40 -13.85
C GLY A 77 -0.78 -5.89 -13.63
N LYS A 78 0.39 -6.28 -13.12
CA LYS A 78 0.64 -7.65 -12.71
C LYS A 78 -0.23 -8.02 -11.51
N TYR A 79 -0.25 -7.19 -10.47
CA TYR A 79 -1.03 -7.42 -9.23
C TYR A 79 -2.28 -6.53 -9.12
N VAL A 80 -2.43 -5.53 -9.98
CA VAL A 80 -3.57 -4.59 -9.98
C VAL A 80 -4.61 -5.04 -10.99
N ASP A 81 -5.86 -5.12 -10.53
CA ASP A 81 -7.02 -5.50 -11.36
C ASP A 81 -7.58 -4.30 -12.10
N SER A 82 -7.90 -3.24 -11.36
CA SER A 82 -8.41 -1.98 -11.92
C SER A 82 -7.93 -0.75 -11.15
N ILE A 83 -7.82 0.36 -11.89
CA ILE A 83 -7.69 1.71 -11.33
C ILE A 83 -8.77 2.56 -11.97
N GLU A 84 -9.72 3.06 -11.19
CA GLU A 84 -10.91 3.75 -11.67
C GLU A 84 -11.08 5.11 -11.00
N THR A 85 -11.09 6.16 -11.81
CA THR A 85 -11.44 7.51 -11.32
C THR A 85 -12.96 7.64 -11.22
N GLY A 86 -13.47 7.90 -10.03
CA GLY A 86 -14.89 8.16 -9.75
C GLY A 86 -15.21 9.63 -9.56
N ALA A 87 -16.34 9.89 -8.88
CA ALA A 87 -16.79 11.24 -8.58
C ALA A 87 -15.73 12.03 -7.78
N LYS A 88 -15.65 13.35 -8.03
CA LYS A 88 -14.70 14.27 -7.39
C LYS A 88 -13.22 13.86 -7.57
N GLY A 89 -12.89 13.05 -8.59
CA GLY A 89 -11.52 12.58 -8.84
C GLY A 89 -11.01 11.52 -7.89
N VAL A 90 -11.88 10.93 -7.05
CA VAL A 90 -11.49 9.83 -6.16
C VAL A 90 -11.11 8.63 -7.01
N VAL A 91 -9.89 8.14 -6.85
CA VAL A 91 -9.38 6.99 -7.61
C VAL A 91 -9.48 5.74 -6.74
N ALA A 92 -10.29 4.78 -7.16
CA ALA A 92 -10.35 3.46 -6.56
C ALA A 92 -9.31 2.53 -7.21
N ILE A 93 -8.56 1.80 -6.40
CA ILE A 93 -7.55 0.86 -6.84
C ILE A 93 -7.92 -0.50 -6.26
N THR A 94 -8.05 -1.50 -7.14
CA THR A 94 -8.43 -2.86 -6.78
C THR A 94 -7.30 -3.81 -7.13
N LEU A 95 -6.92 -4.66 -6.19
CA LEU A 95 -5.92 -5.70 -6.40
C LEU A 95 -6.58 -6.97 -6.94
N LYS A 96 -5.81 -7.74 -7.72
CA LYS A 96 -6.26 -9.02 -8.26
C LYS A 96 -6.47 -10.07 -7.17
N GLU A 97 -7.20 -11.11 -7.53
CA GLU A 97 -7.43 -12.28 -6.69
C GLU A 97 -6.17 -13.13 -6.51
N GLU A 98 -6.16 -13.96 -5.45
CA GLU A 98 -4.98 -14.76 -5.04
C GLU A 98 -4.50 -15.71 -6.15
N HIS A 99 -5.45 -16.35 -6.86
CA HIS A 99 -5.15 -17.27 -7.95
C HIS A 99 -4.43 -16.62 -9.15
N LEU A 100 -4.34 -15.28 -9.18
CA LEU A 100 -3.61 -14.50 -10.16
C LEU A 100 -2.19 -14.11 -9.68
N GLY A 101 -1.74 -14.65 -8.55
CA GLY A 101 -0.39 -14.45 -8.01
C GLY A 101 -0.25 -13.27 -7.04
N VAL A 102 -1.38 -12.71 -6.59
CA VAL A 102 -1.41 -11.74 -5.50
C VAL A 102 -1.31 -12.47 -4.16
N HIS A 103 -0.62 -11.87 -3.19
CA HIS A 103 -0.45 -12.41 -1.85
C HIS A 103 -1.81 -12.48 -1.14
N ASP A 104 -2.09 -13.58 -0.45
CA ASP A 104 -3.38 -13.90 0.20
C ASP A 104 -3.93 -12.75 1.07
N ALA A 105 -3.07 -12.12 1.87
CA ALA A 105 -3.41 -11.01 2.77
C ALA A 105 -3.90 -9.73 2.09
N ILE A 106 -3.70 -9.56 0.77
CA ILE A 106 -4.11 -8.37 0.01
C ILE A 106 -4.93 -8.72 -1.24
N ALA A 107 -5.12 -10.00 -1.55
CA ALA A 107 -5.87 -10.47 -2.70
C ALA A 107 -7.32 -9.96 -2.67
N GLY A 108 -7.82 -9.45 -3.80
CA GLY A 108 -9.18 -8.92 -3.93
C GLY A 108 -9.46 -7.67 -3.09
N THR A 109 -8.45 -7.11 -2.41
CA THR A 109 -8.63 -5.91 -1.58
C THR A 109 -8.51 -4.62 -2.40
N SER A 110 -9.02 -3.52 -1.82
CA SER A 110 -9.01 -2.21 -2.47
C SER A 110 -8.70 -1.08 -1.50
N PHE A 111 -8.20 0.02 -2.06
CA PHE A 111 -8.02 1.30 -1.39
C PHE A 111 -8.33 2.45 -2.34
N LYS A 112 -8.52 3.65 -1.78
CA LYS A 112 -8.88 4.85 -2.54
C LYS A 112 -7.86 5.96 -2.35
N MET A 113 -7.57 6.67 -3.41
CA MET A 113 -6.78 7.90 -3.42
C MET A 113 -7.70 9.08 -3.68
N THR A 114 -7.85 9.96 -2.69
CA THR A 114 -8.73 11.13 -2.76
C THR A 114 -7.91 12.37 -3.01
N PRO A 115 -8.10 13.09 -4.13
CA PRO A 115 -7.44 14.37 -4.34
C PRO A 115 -8.15 15.49 -3.59
N SER A 116 -7.39 16.42 -3.04
CA SER A 116 -7.88 17.69 -2.50
C SER A 116 -7.03 18.84 -3.05
N ALA A 117 -7.68 19.84 -3.65
CA ALA A 117 -6.99 21.00 -4.17
C ALA A 117 -7.02 22.14 -3.14
N SER A 118 -5.85 22.69 -2.81
CA SER A 118 -5.72 23.85 -1.92
C SER A 118 -4.54 24.71 -2.38
N GLY A 119 -4.76 26.03 -2.51
CA GLY A 119 -3.67 26.98 -2.81
C GLY A 119 -2.91 26.71 -4.12
N GLY A 120 -3.53 26.09 -5.12
CA GLY A 120 -2.89 25.76 -6.40
C GLY A 120 -2.09 24.45 -6.41
N SER A 121 -2.08 23.69 -5.30
CA SER A 121 -1.55 22.33 -5.26
C SER A 121 -2.67 21.29 -5.12
N ILE A 122 -2.39 20.06 -5.54
CA ILE A 122 -3.27 18.90 -5.36
C ILE A 122 -2.62 17.95 -4.36
N ASN A 123 -3.19 17.89 -3.17
CA ASN A 123 -2.83 16.92 -2.13
C ASN A 123 -3.60 15.62 -2.35
N TRP A 124 -3.02 14.51 -1.91
CA TRP A 124 -3.61 13.19 -2.09
C TRP A 124 -3.69 12.48 -0.75
N THR A 125 -4.91 12.15 -0.35
CA THR A 125 -5.17 11.39 0.88
C THR A 125 -5.48 9.95 0.52
N CYS A 126 -4.73 9.04 1.11
CA CYS A 126 -4.92 7.61 0.93
C CYS A 126 -5.95 7.10 1.95
N ASN A 127 -6.96 6.39 1.49
CA ASN A 127 -8.05 5.88 2.31
C ASN A 127 -8.13 4.37 2.12
N PRO A 128 -7.73 3.54 3.12
CA PRO A 128 -7.96 2.10 3.05
C PRO A 128 -9.46 1.83 2.93
N THR A 129 -9.86 0.87 2.11
CA THR A 129 -11.26 0.44 1.99
C THR A 129 -11.42 -0.96 2.57
N THR A 130 -10.76 -1.95 1.97
CA THR A 130 -10.72 -3.33 2.49
C THR A 130 -9.31 -3.83 2.78
N ILE A 131 -8.28 -3.16 2.24
CA ILE A 131 -6.89 -3.49 2.54
C ILE A 131 -6.50 -3.03 3.95
N ASP A 132 -5.69 -3.85 4.64
CA ASP A 132 -5.10 -3.50 5.93
C ASP A 132 -4.02 -2.42 5.74
N ILE A 133 -4.07 -1.37 6.56
CA ILE A 133 -3.19 -0.21 6.49
C ILE A 133 -1.70 -0.58 6.57
N LYS A 134 -1.35 -1.68 7.25
CA LYS A 134 0.05 -2.15 7.36
C LYS A 134 0.68 -2.52 6.01
N TYR A 135 -0.14 -2.82 5.00
CA TYR A 135 0.32 -3.15 3.66
C TYR A 135 0.44 -1.93 2.74
N LEU A 136 -0.08 -0.78 3.17
CA LEU A 136 0.05 0.47 2.44
C LEU A 136 1.43 1.11 2.71
N PRO A 137 1.90 2.02 1.83
CA PRO A 137 3.08 2.84 2.09
C PRO A 137 2.86 3.77 3.28
N GLY A 138 3.94 4.22 3.93
CA GLY A 138 3.84 5.18 5.05
C GLY A 138 3.17 6.51 4.67
N THR A 139 3.12 6.88 3.38
CA THR A 139 2.34 8.04 2.91
C THR A 139 0.83 7.86 3.03
N CYS A 140 0.37 6.64 3.29
CA CYS A 140 -1.02 6.30 3.54
C CYS A 140 -1.35 6.10 5.01
N GLU A 141 -0.35 6.08 5.89
CA GLU A 141 -0.60 6.17 7.31
C GLU A 141 -1.03 7.62 7.57
N GLU A 142 -2.31 7.83 7.85
CA GLU A 142 -2.68 9.02 8.61
C GLU A 142 -1.90 8.90 9.92
N GLU A 143 -0.91 9.77 10.11
CA GLU A 143 -0.36 10.01 11.43
C GLU A 143 -1.55 10.36 12.31
N LYS A 144 -2.00 9.37 13.09
CA LYS A 144 -3.01 9.48 14.13
C LYS A 144 -2.37 10.38 15.18
N HIS A 145 -2.45 11.70 14.98
CA HIS A 145 -2.01 12.67 15.95
C HIS A 145 -3.14 12.82 16.96
N CYS A 146 -3.04 12.11 18.08
CA CYS A 146 -3.89 12.38 19.21
C CYS A 146 -3.31 13.57 19.96
N TYR A 147 -4.16 14.50 20.38
CA TYR A 147 -3.76 15.65 21.18
C TYR A 147 -4.59 15.66 22.45
N ASN A 148 -3.94 15.90 23.59
CA ASN A 148 -4.63 16.25 24.83
C ASN A 148 -4.69 17.78 24.95
N VAL A 149 -5.89 18.32 25.18
CA VAL A 149 -6.10 19.75 25.43
C VAL A 149 -5.96 20.00 26.93
N THR A 150 -4.99 20.84 27.31
CA THR A 150 -4.79 21.30 28.70
C THR A 150 -4.86 22.83 28.75
N ASP A 151 -5.02 23.40 29.96
CA ASP A 151 -4.99 24.86 30.17
C ASP A 151 -3.66 25.52 29.76
N ALA A 152 -2.60 24.72 29.57
CA ALA A 152 -1.27 25.16 29.10
C ALA A 152 -1.08 25.02 27.57
N GLY A 153 -2.07 24.49 26.85
CA GLY A 153 -2.03 24.28 25.39
C GLY A 153 -2.30 22.84 24.96
N THR A 154 -2.18 22.59 23.66
CA THR A 154 -2.32 21.28 23.02
C THR A 154 -0.99 20.53 23.03
N VAL A 155 -0.96 19.33 23.59
CA VAL A 155 0.21 18.43 23.59
C VAL A 155 -0.12 17.17 22.79
N GLU A 156 0.76 16.81 21.87
CA GLU A 156 0.66 15.57 21.09
C GLU A 156 0.92 14.35 21.99
N VAL A 157 0.04 13.36 21.91
CA VAL A 157 0.06 12.13 22.70
C VAL A 157 -0.08 10.91 21.80
N PRO A 158 0.48 9.75 22.18
CA PRO A 158 0.24 8.50 21.47
C PRO A 158 -1.26 8.20 21.45
N CYS A 159 -1.82 7.90 20.28
CA CYS A 159 -3.17 7.37 20.21
C CYS A 159 -3.16 5.95 20.80
N GLU A 160 -3.88 5.74 21.92
CA GLU A 160 -4.24 4.40 22.36
C GLU A 160 -5.22 3.79 21.34
N ASP A 161 -5.04 2.50 21.04
CA ASP A 161 -5.90 1.71 20.13
C ASP A 161 -7.30 1.43 20.72
#